data_AF-A0A7W0XQS7-F1
#
_entry.id   AF-A0A7W0XQS7-F1
#
_cell.length_a   1.000
_cell.length_b   1.000
_cell.length_c   1.000
_cell.angle_alpha   90.00
_cell.angle_beta   90.00
_cell.angle_gamma   90.00
#
_symmetry.space_group_name_H-M   'P 1'
#
loop_
_entity.id
_entity.type
_entity.pdbx_description
1 polymer ?
#
loop_
_entity_poly.entity_id
_entity_poly.type
_entity_poly.pdbx_seq_one_letter_code
_entity_poly.pdbx_strand_id
1 'polypeptide(L)'
;MEHPRISQNPEVMVGKPVIKGTRIPVELILRMLGGGHSVETILDSYPHLSREDIFAAPAFAADALASVRRYPSFMGQQVGQQKLLNKAEVQITDATEPHSLLEWLKTIQPWDEDFPEIDDPPPEPVNL
;
A
#
# COMPACT_ATOMS: atom_id res chain seq x y z
N MET A 1 -5.55 -15.44 5.13
CA MET A 1 -5.26 -16.44 4.10
C MET A 1 -3.98 -17.17 4.47
N GLU A 2 -3.76 -18.37 3.93
CA GLU A 2 -2.55 -19.16 4.23
C GLU A 2 -1.47 -18.95 3.16
N HIS A 3 -0.21 -18.81 3.59
CA HIS A 3 0.94 -18.61 2.70
C HIS A 3 1.97 -19.73 2.91
N PRO A 4 1.87 -20.88 2.21
CA PRO A 4 2.68 -22.07 2.49
C PRO A 4 4.18 -21.91 2.21
N ARG A 5 4.54 -20.92 1.38
CA ARG A 5 5.92 -20.58 1.01
C ARG A 5 6.55 -19.48 1.89
N ILE A 6 5.76 -18.85 2.77
CA ILE A 6 6.25 -17.85 3.70
C ILE A 6 6.29 -18.46 5.11
N SER A 7 7.37 -18.20 5.84
CA SER A 7 7.52 -18.61 7.23
C SER A 7 7.71 -17.37 8.11
N GLN A 8 7.03 -17.36 9.25
CA GLN A 8 7.21 -16.39 10.32
C GLN A 8 7.52 -17.18 11.59
N ASN A 9 8.79 -17.16 12.01
CA ASN A 9 9.22 -17.76 13.27
C ASN A 9 9.88 -16.66 14.12
N PRO A 10 9.40 -16.38 15.35
CA PRO A 10 10.02 -15.41 16.25
C PRO A 10 11.53 -15.61 16.47
N GLU A 11 11.99 -16.86 16.42
CA GLU A 11 13.40 -17.24 16.57
C GLU A 11 14.25 -16.96 15.32
N VAL A 12 13.61 -16.74 14.17
CA VAL A 12 14.27 -16.45 12.89
C VAL A 12 14.01 -15.00 12.51
N MET A 13 15.07 -14.21 12.38
CA MET A 13 14.96 -12.79 11.99
C MET A 13 13.95 -11.99 12.84
N VAL A 14 13.83 -12.30 14.13
CA VAL A 14 12.94 -11.60 15.08
C VAL A 14 11.47 -11.66 14.62
N GLY A 15 11.04 -12.77 14.01
CA GLY A 15 9.67 -12.95 13.53
C GLY A 15 9.35 -12.29 12.19
N LYS A 16 10.35 -11.71 11.52
CA LYS A 16 10.17 -11.14 10.19
C LYS A 16 9.76 -12.23 9.19
N PRO A 17 8.75 -12.01 8.34
CA PRO A 17 8.37 -12.97 7.32
C PRO A 17 9.50 -13.20 6.31
N VAL A 18 9.85 -14.46 6.11
CA VAL A 18 10.90 -14.94 5.20
C VAL A 18 10.37 -15.98 4.23
N ILE A 19 11.03 -16.16 3.09
CA ILE A 19 10.76 -17.30 2.21
C ILE A 19 11.16 -18.59 2.96
N LYS A 20 10.24 -19.56 2.99
CA LYS A 20 10.40 -20.81 3.74
C LYS A 20 11.65 -21.56 3.30
N GLY A 21 12.43 -22.03 4.28
CA GLY A 21 13.70 -22.71 4.01
C GLY A 21 14.88 -21.78 3.72
N THR A 22 14.68 -20.46 3.77
CA THR A 22 15.74 -19.47 3.54
C THR A 22 15.82 -18.46 4.69
N ARG A 23 16.80 -17.56 4.63
CA ARG A 23 16.85 -16.33 5.45
C ARG A 23 16.62 -15.08 4.59
N ILE A 24 15.89 -15.21 3.50
CA ILE A 24 15.54 -14.12 2.59
C ILE A 24 14.20 -13.52 3.06
N PRO A 25 14.18 -12.27 3.53
CA PRO A 25 12.95 -11.64 3.99
C PRO A 25 12.04 -11.28 2.83
N VAL A 26 10.72 -11.40 3.05
CA VAL A 26 9.68 -10.97 2.09
C VAL A 26 9.89 -9.52 1.65
N GLU A 27 10.28 -8.65 2.59
CA GLU A 27 10.59 -7.25 2.32
C GLU A 27 11.67 -7.07 1.24
N LEU A 28 12.70 -7.92 1.22
CA LEU A 28 13.78 -7.80 0.24
C LEU A 28 13.25 -8.06 -1.17
N ILE A 29 12.45 -9.12 -1.34
CA ILE A 29 11.82 -9.43 -2.63
C ILE A 29 10.93 -8.27 -3.09
N LEU A 30 10.13 -7.69 -2.19
CA LEU A 30 9.29 -6.53 -2.52
C LEU A 30 10.11 -5.29 -2.89
N ARG A 31 11.23 -5.04 -2.22
CA ARG A 31 12.13 -3.93 -2.56
C ARG A 31 12.76 -4.13 -3.94
N MET A 32 13.18 -5.34 -4.29
CA MET A 32 13.73 -5.64 -5.61
C MET A 32 12.67 -5.45 -6.70
N LEU A 33 11.46 -5.99 -6.50
CA LEU A 33 10.36 -5.82 -7.44
C LEU A 33 9.97 -4.33 -7.57
N GLY A 34 9.86 -3.61 -6.46
CA GLY A 34 9.57 -2.17 -6.44
C GLY A 34 10.68 -1.31 -7.02
N GLY A 35 11.93 -1.79 -7.01
CA GLY A 35 13.08 -1.19 -7.68
C GLY A 35 13.19 -1.51 -9.17
N GLY A 36 12.20 -2.22 -9.74
CA GLY A 36 12.16 -2.56 -11.17
C GLY A 36 12.95 -3.80 -11.58
N HIS A 37 13.45 -4.59 -10.62
CA HIS A 37 14.11 -5.86 -10.95
C HIS A 37 13.09 -6.86 -11.50
N SER A 38 13.42 -7.50 -12.62
CA SER A 38 12.63 -8.61 -13.15
C SER A 38 12.77 -9.85 -12.25
N VAL A 39 11.80 -10.76 -12.39
CA VAL A 39 11.80 -12.04 -11.67
C VAL A 39 13.06 -12.85 -12.02
N GLU A 40 13.48 -12.80 -13.28
CA GLU A 40 14.67 -13.48 -13.80
C GLU A 40 15.93 -12.97 -13.09
N THR A 41 16.12 -11.66 -12.99
CA THR A 41 17.25 -11.06 -12.27
C THR A 41 17.27 -11.43 -10.79
N ILE A 42 16.10 -11.53 -10.16
CA ILE A 42 15.99 -11.98 -8.76
C ILE A 42 16.40 -13.46 -8.64
N LEU A 43 15.97 -14.32 -9.57
CA LEU A 43 16.35 -15.74 -9.59
C LEU A 43 17.84 -15.94 -9.86
N ASP A 44 18.45 -15.11 -10.72
CA ASP A 44 19.89 -15.15 -10.97
C ASP A 44 20.69 -14.75 -9.72
N SER A 45 20.18 -13.77 -8.97
CA SER A 45 20.77 -13.34 -7.70
C SER A 45 20.58 -14.36 -6.57
N TYR A 46 19.47 -15.10 -6.60
CA TYR A 46 19.08 -16.10 -5.59
C TYR A 46 18.62 -17.41 -6.24
N PRO A 47 19.55 -18.25 -6.73
CA PRO A 47 19.23 -19.45 -7.52
C PRO A 47 18.46 -20.55 -6.76
N HIS A 48 18.37 -20.42 -5.44
CA HIS A 48 17.65 -21.35 -4.57
C HIS A 48 16.18 -20.96 -4.37
N LEU A 49 15.76 -19.80 -4.89
CA LEU A 49 14.36 -19.41 -4.95
C LEU A 49 13.70 -20.01 -6.18
N SER A 50 12.41 -20.31 -6.08
CA SER A 50 11.58 -20.57 -7.24
C SER A 50 10.73 -19.35 -7.59
N ARG A 51 10.20 -19.32 -8.81
CA ARG A 51 9.33 -18.23 -9.28
C ARG A 51 8.10 -18.07 -8.38
N GLU A 52 7.56 -19.17 -7.88
CA GLU A 52 6.43 -19.17 -6.95
C GLU A 52 6.78 -18.57 -5.59
N ASP A 53 8.03 -18.66 -5.12
CA ASP A 53 8.48 -17.99 -3.89
C ASP A 53 8.46 -16.47 -4.06
N ILE A 54 8.92 -16.00 -5.23
CA ILE A 54 8.93 -14.57 -5.56
C ILE A 54 7.51 -14.02 -5.62
N PHE A 55 6.57 -14.75 -6.23
CA PHE A 55 5.16 -14.33 -6.28
C PHE A 55 4.40 -14.54 -4.95
N ALA A 56 4.86 -15.42 -4.07
CA ALA A 56 4.29 -15.56 -2.73
C ALA A 56 4.52 -14.32 -1.85
N ALA A 57 5.61 -13.57 -2.08
CA ALA A 57 5.94 -12.36 -1.33
C ALA A 57 4.88 -11.24 -1.46
N PRO A 58 4.49 -10.76 -2.67
CA PRO A 58 3.45 -9.75 -2.82
C PRO A 58 2.06 -10.24 -2.38
N ALA A 59 1.74 -11.53 -2.59
CA ALA A 59 0.48 -12.11 -2.10
C ALA A 59 0.39 -12.03 -0.57
N PHE A 60 1.46 -12.45 0.13
CA PHE A 60 1.56 -12.31 1.58
C PHE A 60 1.45 -10.85 2.03
N ALA A 61 2.15 -9.94 1.34
CA ALA A 61 2.15 -8.53 1.70
C ALA A 61 0.76 -7.89 1.55
N ALA A 62 0.03 -8.21 0.48
CA ALA A 62 -1.33 -7.74 0.26
C ALA A 62 -2.25 -8.17 1.41
N ASP A 63 -2.19 -9.44 1.81
CA ASP A 63 -3.02 -9.98 2.90
C ASP A 63 -2.62 -9.43 4.26
N ALA A 64 -1.32 -9.28 4.51
CA ALA A 64 -0.81 -8.64 5.71
C ALA A 64 -1.30 -7.18 5.81
N LEU A 65 -1.24 -6.41 4.72
CA LEU A 65 -1.73 -5.03 4.67
C LEU A 65 -3.26 -4.95 4.80
N ALA A 66 -4.01 -5.87 4.19
CA ALA A 66 -5.46 -5.94 4.36
C ALA A 66 -5.87 -6.21 5.82
N SER A 67 -5.02 -6.93 6.57
CA SER A 67 -5.21 -7.17 8.01
C SER A 67 -4.84 -5.96 8.89
N VAL A 68 -4.03 -5.03 8.38
CA VAL A 68 -3.73 -3.76 9.06
C VAL A 68 -5.02 -2.94 9.05
N ARG A 69 -5.71 -2.99 10.19
CA ARG A 69 -7.04 -2.45 10.42
C ARG A 69 -7.16 -1.01 9.95
N ARG A 70 -7.79 -0.83 8.78
CA ARG A 70 -8.46 0.40 8.30
C ARG A 70 -7.49 1.57 8.16
N TYR A 71 -7.37 2.15 6.95
CA TYR A 71 -6.83 3.50 6.82
C TYR A 71 -7.50 4.37 7.91
N PRO A 72 -6.75 5.13 8.74
CA PRO A 72 -7.41 6.18 9.50
C PRO A 72 -8.21 6.94 8.46
N SER A 73 -9.53 7.02 8.64
CA SER A 73 -10.40 7.75 7.72
C SER A 73 -9.85 9.18 7.67
N PHE A 74 -9.00 9.45 6.68
CA PHE A 74 -8.54 10.78 6.32
C PHE A 74 -9.69 11.41 5.51
N MET A 75 -10.84 11.55 6.16
CA MET A 75 -11.98 12.34 5.73
C MET A 75 -12.60 12.84 7.03
N GLY A 76 -12.28 14.08 7.40
CA GLY A 76 -12.88 14.77 8.54
C GLY A 76 -11.95 15.22 9.67
N GLN A 77 -10.69 15.58 9.41
CA GLN A 77 -10.00 16.49 10.33
C GLN A 77 -10.40 17.91 9.93
N GLN A 78 -11.47 18.44 10.54
CA GLN A 78 -11.57 19.88 10.73
C GLN A 78 -10.38 20.30 11.59
N VAL A 79 -9.29 20.71 10.94
CA VAL A 79 -8.19 21.39 11.62
C VAL A 79 -8.65 22.81 11.91
N GLY A 80 -9.07 23.02 13.16
CA GLY A 80 -9.05 24.32 13.81
C GLY A 80 -10.29 25.20 13.70
N GLN A 81 -11.31 24.94 14.51
CA GLN A 81 -12.16 25.99 15.11
C GLN A 81 -12.57 25.70 16.57
N GLN A 82 -11.81 24.89 17.33
CA GLN A 82 -11.93 24.91 18.81
C GLN A 82 -11.05 26.00 19.42
N LYS A 83 -11.27 27.24 18.98
CA LYS A 83 -10.87 28.44 19.71
C LYS A 83 -11.70 29.57 19.12
N LEU A 84 -12.58 30.16 19.94
CA LEU A 84 -13.60 31.16 19.56
C LEU A 84 -14.75 30.46 18.80
N LEU A 85 -15.92 30.16 19.36
CA LEU A 85 -16.89 31.06 19.97
C LEU A 85 -17.82 30.23 20.88
N ASN A 86 -17.74 30.41 22.19
CA ASN A 86 -18.92 30.23 23.04
C ASN A 86 -19.68 31.55 23.00
N LYS A 87 -21.00 31.46 22.82
CA LYS A 87 -22.02 32.53 22.93
C LYS A 87 -22.52 33.12 21.60
N ALA A 88 -23.38 32.38 20.92
CA ALA A 88 -24.75 32.78 20.58
C ALA A 88 -25.38 31.63 19.78
N GLU A 89 -26.68 31.40 19.98
CA GLU A 89 -27.49 30.35 19.36
C GLU A 89 -27.15 30.13 17.88
N VAL A 90 -26.64 28.93 17.55
CA VAL A 90 -26.65 28.42 16.18
C VAL A 90 -27.77 27.41 16.12
N GLN A 91 -28.86 27.80 15.46
CA GLN A 91 -29.95 26.90 15.12
C GLN A 91 -29.37 25.72 14.36
N ILE A 92 -29.56 24.52 14.88
CA ILE A 92 -29.28 23.28 14.14
C ILE A 92 -30.35 23.20 13.05
N THR A 93 -30.09 23.76 11.88
CA THR A 93 -30.82 23.37 10.68
C THR A 93 -30.16 22.12 10.14
N ASP A 94 -30.89 21.02 10.30
CA ASP A 94 -30.83 19.77 9.57
C ASP A 94 -30.10 19.89 8.21
N ALA A 95 -28.89 19.32 8.13
CA ALA A 95 -28.21 19.08 6.86
C ALA A 95 -28.41 17.61 6.50
N THR A 96 -29.58 17.34 5.94
CA THR A 96 -30.00 16.06 5.38
C THR A 96 -29.14 15.73 4.15
N GLU A 97 -28.08 14.94 4.36
CA GLU A 97 -27.48 13.89 3.52
C GLU A 97 -27.06 14.09 2.05
N PRO A 98 -26.03 13.33 1.62
CA PRO A 98 -26.13 12.53 0.40
C PRO A 98 -26.29 11.04 0.73
N HIS A 99 -27.47 10.49 0.43
CA HIS A 99 -27.78 9.07 0.55
C HIS A 99 -27.05 8.25 -0.53
N SER A 100 -26.13 7.39 -0.09
CA SER A 100 -25.41 6.35 -0.85
C SER A 100 -24.16 6.77 -1.64
N LEU A 101 -23.19 5.85 -1.65
CA LEU A 101 -21.93 5.92 -2.40
C LEU A 101 -22.11 6.23 -3.89
N LEU A 102 -23.24 5.85 -4.47
CA LEU A 102 -23.55 6.11 -5.88
C LEU A 102 -23.82 7.59 -6.17
N GLU A 103 -24.41 8.32 -5.21
CA GLU A 103 -24.62 9.76 -5.35
C GLU A 103 -23.30 10.52 -5.16
N TRP A 104 -22.44 10.06 -4.25
CA TRP A 104 -21.09 10.59 -4.10
C TRP A 104 -20.23 10.35 -5.36
N LEU A 105 -20.29 9.14 -5.94
CA LEU A 105 -19.59 8.79 -7.19
C LEU A 105 -19.97 9.70 -8.36
N LYS A 106 -21.25 10.12 -8.45
CA LYS A 106 -21.72 11.06 -9.48
C LYS A 106 -21.16 12.48 -9.32
N THR A 107 -20.70 12.84 -8.12
CA THR A 107 -20.10 14.17 -7.85
C THR A 107 -18.59 14.23 -8.05
N ILE A 108 -17.92 13.09 -8.21
CA ILE A 108 -16.51 13.04 -8.60
C ILE A 108 -16.43 13.50 -10.06
N GLN A 109 -15.75 14.62 -10.31
CA GLN A 109 -15.45 15.04 -11.68
C GLN A 109 -14.67 13.91 -12.37
N PRO A 110 -14.99 13.55 -13.62
CA PRO A 110 -14.14 12.67 -14.40
C PRO A 110 -12.71 13.20 -14.37
N TRP A 111 -11.75 12.27 -14.28
CA TRP A 111 -10.35 12.60 -14.46
C TRP A 111 -10.19 13.23 -15.85
N ASP A 112 -10.08 14.55 -15.93
CA ASP A 112 -9.62 15.20 -17.15
C ASP A 112 -8.13 14.88 -17.27
N GLU A 113 -7.83 14.02 -18.25
CA GLU A 113 -6.48 13.64 -18.67
C GLU A 113 -5.74 14.88 -19.17
N ASP A 114 -5.02 15.53 -18.27
CA ASP A 114 -3.78 16.23 -18.58
C ASP A 114 -2.74 15.81 -17.54
N PHE A 115 -2.45 14.50 -17.50
CA PHE A 115 -1.18 14.07 -16.92
C PHE A 115 -0.09 14.65 -17.82
N PRO A 116 0.85 15.46 -17.30
CA PRO A 116 1.96 15.89 -18.13
C PRO A 116 2.63 14.64 -18.69
N GLU A 117 2.81 14.58 -20.02
CA GLU A 117 3.73 13.61 -20.61
C GLU A 117 5.05 13.75 -19.86
N ILE A 118 5.50 12.66 -19.25
CA ILE A 118 6.80 12.64 -18.61
C ILE A 118 7.81 12.68 -19.76
N ASP A 119 8.18 13.88 -20.18
CA ASP A 119 9.11 14.14 -21.29
C ASP A 119 10.56 13.76 -20.92
N ASP A 120 10.81 13.46 -19.63
CA ASP A 120 12.07 12.90 -19.17
C ASP A 120 12.04 11.36 -19.19
N PRO A 121 12.84 10.69 -20.04
CA PRO A 121 12.98 9.25 -19.97
C PRO A 121 13.47 8.85 -18.57
N PRO A 122 13.03 7.70 -18.04
CA PRO A 122 13.50 7.23 -16.74
C PRO A 122 15.04 7.19 -16.76
N PRO A 123 15.72 7.67 -15.68
CA PRO A 123 17.17 7.74 -15.68
C PRO A 123 17.75 6.36 -15.97
N GLU A 124 18.73 6.30 -16.88
CA GLU A 124 19.40 5.04 -17.20
C GLU A 124 19.95 4.41 -15.91
N PRO A 125 19.84 3.07 -15.75
CA PRO A 125 20.34 2.41 -14.57
C PRO A 125 21.84 2.68 -14.42
N VAL A 126 22.22 3.34 -13.33
CA VAL A 126 23.63 3.56 -13.00
C VAL A 126 24.26 2.20 -12.73
N ASN A 127 25.11 1.74 -13.65
CA ASN A 127 25.94 0.57 -13.43
C ASN A 127 27.02 0.95 -12.40
N LEU A 128 26.92 0.38 -11.20
CA LEU A 128 27.94 0.48 -10.14
C LEU A 128 29.11 -0.47 -10.40
#